data_AF-A0A380P7Q9-F1
#
_entry.id   AF-A0A380P7Q9-F1
#
_cell.length_a   1.000
_cell.length_b   1.000
_cell.length_c   1.000
_cell.angle_alpha   90.00
_cell.angle_beta   90.00
_cell.angle_gamma   90.00
#
_symmetry.space_group_name_H-M   'P 1'
#
loop_
_entity.id
_entity.type
_entity.pdbx_description
1 polymer ?
#
loop_
_entity_poly.entity_id
_entity_poly.type
_entity_poly.pdbx_seq_one_letter_code
_entity_poly.pdbx_strand_id
1 'polypeptide(L)' 'MSMVEVAGFGVSMGNGIPELKQIADAVTTTQDEDGVGVAIDKYVLDN' A
#
# COMPACT_ATOMS: atom_id res chain seq x y z
N MET A 1 5.45 -7.79 14.23
CA MET A 1 4.43 -6.73 14.18
C MET A 1 4.99 -5.60 13.33
N SER A 2 4.58 -5.56 12.08
CA SER A 2 4.99 -4.54 11.11
C SER A 2 4.10 -3.30 11.23
N MET A 3 4.58 -2.14 10.76
CA MET A 3 3.77 -0.91 10.72
C MET A 3 2.46 -1.11 9.94
N VAL A 4 2.49 -1.94 8.90
CA VAL A 4 1.31 -2.23 8.04
C VAL A 4 0.22 -2.97 8.81
N GLU A 5 0.56 -3.89 9.72
CA GLU A 5 -0.43 -4.60 10.56
C GLU A 5 -1.07 -3.72 11.64
N VAL A 6 -0.39 -2.63 12.01
CA VAL A 6 -0.86 -1.71 13.06
C VAL A 6 -1.61 -0.53 12.46
N ALA A 7 -1.34 -0.20 11.21
CA ALA A 7 -2.04 0.86 10.50
C ALA A 7 -3.53 0.51 10.40
N GLY A 8 -4.41 1.50 10.59
CA GLY A 8 -5.85 1.30 10.38
C GLY A 8 -6.22 1.04 8.92
N PHE A 9 -5.33 1.41 7.99
CA PHE A 9 -5.38 1.02 6.58
C PHE A 9 -3.94 0.93 6.05
N GLY A 10 -3.46 -0.29 5.81
CA GLY A 10 -2.11 -0.58 5.35
C GLY A 10 -2.04 -0.81 3.84
N VAL A 11 -1.07 -0.19 3.16
CA VAL A 11 -0.85 -0.37 1.72
C VAL A 11 0.54 -0.97 1.47
N SER A 12 0.60 -2.03 0.65
CA SER A 12 1.85 -2.63 0.19
C SER A 12 2.16 -2.26 -1.26
N MET A 13 3.44 -2.09 -1.61
CA MET A 13 3.87 -1.88 -2.99
C MET A 13 3.68 -3.16 -3.83
N GLY A 14 3.49 -3.02 -5.14
CA GLY A 14 3.26 -4.17 -6.04
C GLY A 14 4.40 -5.20 -6.02
N ASN A 15 5.64 -4.69 -5.98
CA ASN A 15 6.85 -5.49 -5.81
C ASN A 15 7.27 -5.68 -4.34
N GLY A 16 6.38 -5.38 -3.39
CA GLY A 16 6.59 -5.65 -1.98
C GLY A 16 6.72 -7.15 -1.68
N ILE A 17 7.29 -7.47 -0.51
CA ILE A 17 7.45 -8.86 -0.08
C ILE A 17 6.08 -9.56 0.05
N PRO A 18 5.97 -10.86 -0.29
CA PRO A 18 4.69 -11.58 -0.27
C PRO A 18 3.95 -11.49 1.06
N GLU A 19 4.66 -11.61 2.17
CA GLU A 19 4.12 -11.55 3.53
C GLU A 19 3.47 -10.20 3.82
N LEU A 20 4.07 -9.10 3.32
CA LEU A 20 3.54 -7.75 3.50
C LEU A 20 2.27 -7.52 2.66
N LYS A 21 2.17 -8.17 1.49
CA LYS A 21 0.97 -8.09 0.65
C LYS A 21 -0.19 -8.90 1.24
N GLN A 22 0.08 -9.94 2.02
CA GLN A 22 -0.95 -10.75 2.69
C GLN A 22 -1.59 -10.03 3.87
N ILE A 23 -0.83 -9.14 4.54
CA ILE A 23 -1.30 -8.40 5.73
C ILE A 23 -1.73 -6.96 5.41
N ALA A 24 -1.55 -6.49 4.17
CA ALA A 24 -2.00 -5.16 3.74
C ALA A 24 -3.45 -5.19 3.27
N ASP A 25 -4.19 -4.12 3.54
CA ASP A 25 -5.57 -3.93 3.09
C ASP A 25 -5.64 -3.66 1.57
N ALA A 26 -4.57 -3.09 1.01
CA ALA A 26 -4.44 -2.86 -0.41
C ALA A 26 -3.02 -3.04 -0.93
N VAL A 27 -2.91 -3.33 -2.22
CA VAL A 27 -1.66 -3.34 -2.97
C VAL A 27 -1.71 -2.24 -4.03
N THR A 28 -0.67 -1.40 -4.07
CA THR A 28 -0.49 -0.33 -5.07
C THR A 28 0.51 -0.75 -6.14
N THR A 29 0.85 0.15 -7.08
CA THR A 29 1.89 -0.08 -8.10
C THR A 29 3.28 -0.19 -7.45
N THR A 30 4.33 -0.30 -8.27
CA THR A 30 5.71 -0.37 -7.78
C THR A 30 6.24 1.01 -7.38
N GLN A 31 7.41 1.06 -6.74
CA GLN A 31 8.07 2.34 -6.44
C GLN A 31 8.51 3.09 -7.71
N ASP A 32 8.78 2.36 -8.80
CA ASP A 32 9.17 2.94 -10.09
C ASP A 32 7.98 3.56 -10.83
N GLU A 33 6.75 3.25 -10.40
CA GLU A 33 5.48 3.70 -10.96
C GLU A 33 4.70 4.57 -9.95
N ASP A 34 5.41 5.29 -9.08
CA ASP A 34 4.84 6.23 -8.11
C ASP A 34 3.75 5.64 -7.19
N GLY A 35 3.91 4.37 -6.77
CA GLY A 35 2.85 3.65 -6.05
C GLY A 35 2.35 4.31 -4.77
N VAL A 36 3.16 5.13 -4.09
CA VAL A 36 2.70 5.94 -2.96
C VAL A 36 1.72 7.03 -3.42
N GLY A 37 2.05 7.75 -4.50
CA GLY A 37 1.18 8.78 -5.07
C GLY A 37 -0.14 8.18 -5.55
N VAL A 38 -0.08 7.08 -6.30
CA VAL A 38 -1.27 6.33 -6.76
C VAL A 38 -2.16 5.90 -5.59
N ALA A 39 -1.57 5.43 -4.49
CA ALA A 39 -2.32 5.04 -3.31
C ALA A 39 -2.99 6.23 -2.62
N ILE A 40 -2.30 7.37 -2.52
CA ILE A 40 -2.86 8.60 -1.94
C ILE A 40 -4.01 9.13 -2.81
N ASP A 41 -3.82 9.21 -4.12
CA ASP A 41 -4.85 9.66 -5.04
C ASP A 41 -6.10 8.79 -4.92
N LYS A 42 -5.92 7.46 -4.96
CA LYS A 42 -7.02 6.49 -4.96
C LYS A 42 -7.76 6.36 -3.63
N TYR A 43 -7.06 6.43 -2.50
CA TYR A 43 -7.65 6.11 -1.18
C TYR A 43 -7.83 7.33 -0.28
N VAL A 44 -7.30 8.49 -0.64
CA VAL A 44 -7.36 9.72 0.20
C VAL A 44 -7.94 10.91 -0.56
N LEU A 45 -7.55 11.14 -1.82
CA LEU A 45 -7.87 12.40 -2.51
C LEU A 45 -9.08 12.31 -3.43
N ASP A 46 -9.35 11.17 -4.07
CA ASP A 46 -10.55 11.00 -4.90
C ASP A 46 -11.85 11.11 -4.06
N ASN A 47 -12.60 12.20 -4.26
CA ASN A 47 -13.96 12.44 -3.75
C ASN A 47 -14.92 12.79 -4.89
#